data_AF-A0A2W0BAP4-F1
#
_entry.id   AF-A0A2W0BAP4-F1
#
_cell.length_a   1.000
_cell.length_b   1.000
_cell.length_c   1.000
_cell.angle_alpha   90.00
_cell.angle_beta   90.00
_cell.angle_gamma   90.00
#
_symmetry.space_group_name_H-M   'P 1'
#
loop_
_entity.id
_entity.type
_entity.pdbx_description
1 polymer ?
#
loop_
_entity_poly.entity_id
_entity_poly.type
_entity_poly.pdbx_seq_one_letter_code
_entity_poly.pdbx_strand_id
1 'polypeptide(L)'
;MLSTVRLLTAAFVLSQACTIAQLSAHDQNLGACKDGWSLCDRTTLTPTELAEVSRARHFKNIADCRSGLPSCDPSQLTPSEANSVAVANYQRNLSDCKFGLQSCDHSKLNRREAIIVSDSERERNRSGCIDDLGSCDPSQLTAGQRIELARATKRRNMSNCQNGSDLCDFSKLTPSETRQVQVSAHQRNDENCRNGWGSCDHSNLSPLELKHVLSLEHQRNLENCREGEGSCNFSELSQAENTALQSRDHQRNLKACTEGIGYCNRSFLTALELNSLPPEQPAKK
;
A
#
# COMPACT_ATOMS: atom_id res chain seq x y z
N MET A 1 -31.94 -44.52 -53.96
CA MET A 1 -32.77 -44.31 -52.74
C MET A 1 -31.94 -44.02 -51.48
N LEU A 2 -30.75 -44.61 -51.29
CA LEU A 2 -29.93 -44.32 -50.09
C LEU A 2 -29.39 -42.87 -50.03
N SER A 3 -29.01 -42.25 -51.16
CA SER A 3 -28.47 -40.88 -51.16
C SER A 3 -29.51 -39.80 -50.86
N THR A 4 -30.75 -39.98 -51.32
CA THR A 4 -31.84 -39.01 -51.08
C THR A 4 -32.29 -39.03 -49.61
N VAL A 5 -32.32 -40.21 -48.98
CA VAL A 5 -32.61 -40.34 -47.55
C VAL A 5 -31.51 -39.69 -46.70
N ARG A 6 -30.22 -39.86 -47.05
CA ARG A 6 -29.10 -39.22 -46.35
C ARG A 6 -29.09 -37.69 -46.47
N LEU A 7 -29.46 -37.15 -47.64
CA LEU A 7 -29.60 -35.71 -47.87
C LEU A 7 -30.75 -35.11 -47.04
N LEU A 8 -31.89 -35.80 -46.98
CA LEU A 8 -33.04 -35.36 -46.18
C LEU A 8 -32.75 -35.40 -44.67
N THR A 9 -32.05 -36.43 -44.18
CA THR A 9 -31.64 -36.51 -42.78
C THR A 9 -30.62 -35.43 -42.42
N ALA A 10 -29.66 -35.14 -43.31
CA ALA A 10 -28.68 -34.07 -43.10
C ALA A 10 -29.37 -32.69 -43.07
N ALA A 11 -30.31 -32.44 -43.98
CA ALA A 11 -31.09 -31.20 -44.01
C ALA A 11 -31.94 -31.03 -42.74
N PHE A 12 -32.53 -32.10 -42.22
CA PHE A 12 -33.32 -32.06 -40.99
C PHE A 12 -32.45 -31.78 -39.75
N VAL A 13 -31.29 -32.43 -39.63
CA VAL A 13 -30.33 -32.17 -38.52
C VAL A 13 -29.77 -30.74 -38.58
N LEU A 14 -29.44 -30.25 -39.77
CA LEU A 14 -29.02 -28.85 -39.98
C LEU A 14 -30.14 -27.86 -39.63
N SER A 15 -31.40 -28.17 -39.98
CA SER A 15 -32.54 -27.32 -39.63
C SER A 15 -32.76 -27.25 -38.11
N GLN A 16 -32.63 -28.37 -37.40
CA GLN A 16 -32.73 -28.40 -35.94
C GLN A 16 -31.57 -27.65 -35.27
N ALA A 17 -30.34 -27.84 -35.74
CA ALA A 17 -29.17 -27.13 -35.22
C ALA A 17 -29.28 -25.61 -35.41
N CYS A 18 -29.77 -25.15 -36.58
CA CYS A 18 -30.04 -23.73 -36.82
C CYS A 18 -31.13 -23.20 -35.88
N THR A 19 -32.23 -23.93 -35.67
CA THR A 19 -33.30 -23.47 -34.76
C THR A 19 -32.84 -23.35 -33.30
N ILE A 20 -31.99 -24.27 -32.82
CA ILE A 20 -31.43 -24.21 -31.46
C ILE A 20 -30.46 -23.02 -31.32
N ALA A 21 -29.59 -22.81 -32.32
CA ALA A 21 -28.68 -21.67 -32.32
C ALA A 21 -29.45 -20.33 -32.36
N GLN A 22 -30.51 -20.23 -33.18
CA GLN A 22 -31.36 -19.04 -33.27
C GLN A 22 -32.14 -18.77 -31.98
N LEU A 23 -32.67 -19.81 -31.33
CA LEU A 23 -33.34 -19.67 -30.03
C LEU A 23 -32.36 -19.19 -28.96
N SER A 24 -31.14 -19.73 -28.94
CA SER A 24 -30.09 -19.30 -28.00
C SER A 24 -29.65 -17.85 -28.23
N ALA A 25 -29.61 -17.39 -29.49
CA ALA A 25 -29.25 -16.01 -29.82
C ALA A 25 -30.39 -15.04 -29.49
N HIS A 26 -31.65 -15.45 -29.70
CA HIS A 26 -32.82 -14.67 -29.32
C HIS A 26 -32.94 -14.51 -27.80
N ASP A 27 -32.73 -15.59 -27.03
CA ASP A 27 -32.72 -15.54 -25.56
C ASP A 27 -31.60 -14.65 -25.02
N GLN A 28 -30.41 -14.72 -25.65
CA GLN A 28 -29.29 -13.82 -25.32
C GLN A 28 -29.64 -12.36 -25.62
N ASN A 29 -30.26 -12.08 -26.76
CA ASN A 29 -30.72 -10.73 -27.10
C ASN A 29 -31.79 -10.23 -26.12
N LEU A 30 -32.77 -11.07 -25.77
CA LEU A 30 -33.78 -10.75 -24.77
C LEU A 30 -33.14 -10.44 -23.40
N GLY A 31 -32.14 -11.23 -22.98
CA GLY A 31 -31.34 -10.97 -21.78
C GLY A 31 -30.63 -9.62 -21.84
N ALA A 32 -29.87 -9.36 -22.91
CA ALA A 32 -29.19 -8.09 -23.13
C ALA A 32 -30.16 -6.89 -23.11
N CYS A 33 -31.36 -7.06 -23.68
CA CYS A 33 -32.42 -6.06 -23.68
C CYS A 33 -32.96 -5.76 -22.28
N LYS A 34 -33.17 -6.81 -21.46
CA LYS A 34 -33.58 -6.70 -20.05
C LYS A 34 -32.51 -6.02 -19.20
N ASP A 35 -31.24 -6.31 -19.45
CA ASP A 35 -30.11 -5.72 -18.71
C ASP A 35 -29.80 -4.26 -19.12
N GLY A 36 -30.34 -3.83 -20.26
CA GLY A 36 -30.19 -2.46 -20.79
C GLY A 36 -28.92 -2.26 -21.60
N TRP A 37 -28.34 -3.32 -22.16
CA TRP A 37 -27.13 -3.22 -22.98
C TRP A 37 -27.43 -2.54 -24.32
N SER A 38 -26.48 -1.73 -24.79
CA SER A 38 -26.61 -0.97 -26.05
C SER A 38 -26.68 -1.85 -27.30
N LEU A 39 -26.19 -3.09 -27.20
CA LEU A 39 -26.19 -4.08 -28.29
C LEU A 39 -27.53 -4.86 -28.41
N CYS A 40 -28.51 -4.57 -27.57
CA CYS A 40 -29.85 -5.14 -27.67
C CYS A 40 -30.55 -4.70 -28.98
N ASP A 41 -30.98 -5.66 -29.79
CA ASP A 41 -31.84 -5.42 -30.94
C ASP A 41 -33.31 -5.63 -30.56
N ARG A 42 -34.05 -4.53 -30.40
CA ARG A 42 -35.48 -4.57 -30.03
C ARG A 42 -36.38 -5.02 -31.18
N THR A 43 -35.90 -4.99 -32.41
CA THR A 43 -36.72 -5.29 -33.60
C THR A 43 -37.04 -6.77 -33.73
N THR A 44 -36.27 -7.64 -33.07
CA THR A 44 -36.47 -9.10 -33.08
C THR A 44 -37.41 -9.59 -31.98
N LEU A 45 -37.88 -8.72 -31.09
CA LEU A 45 -38.69 -9.10 -29.92
C LEU A 45 -40.19 -9.08 -30.20
N THR A 46 -40.91 -10.02 -29.61
CA THR A 46 -42.37 -10.03 -29.60
C THR A 46 -42.96 -8.94 -28.70
N PRO A 47 -44.24 -8.57 -28.86
CA PRO A 47 -44.90 -7.61 -27.97
C PRO A 47 -44.84 -8.00 -26.49
N THR A 48 -44.96 -9.30 -26.18
CA THR A 48 -44.85 -9.83 -24.80
C THR A 48 -43.44 -9.63 -24.25
N GLU A 49 -42.41 -9.96 -25.03
CA GLU A 49 -41.01 -9.78 -24.63
C GLU A 49 -40.64 -8.31 -24.46
N LEU A 50 -41.16 -7.42 -25.31
CA LEU A 50 -41.00 -5.98 -25.15
C LEU A 50 -41.63 -5.47 -23.84
N ALA A 51 -42.79 -6.02 -23.44
CA ALA A 51 -43.40 -5.72 -22.15
C ALA A 51 -42.57 -6.25 -20.97
N GLU A 52 -41.98 -7.44 -21.10
CA GLU A 52 -41.05 -7.98 -20.10
C GLU A 52 -39.78 -7.14 -19.96
N VAL A 53 -39.17 -6.74 -21.08
CA VAL A 53 -38.00 -5.84 -21.10
C VAL A 53 -38.34 -4.52 -20.43
N SER A 54 -39.50 -3.94 -20.72
CA SER A 54 -39.94 -2.67 -20.12
C SER A 54 -40.11 -2.81 -18.61
N ARG A 55 -40.68 -3.94 -18.14
CA ARG A 55 -40.82 -4.25 -16.71
C ARG A 55 -39.46 -4.44 -16.03
N ALA A 56 -38.55 -5.18 -16.65
CA ALA A 56 -37.19 -5.38 -16.13
C ALA A 56 -36.43 -4.06 -15.99
N ARG A 57 -36.52 -3.19 -17.01
CA ARG A 57 -35.92 -1.85 -16.99
C ARG A 57 -36.53 -0.96 -15.91
N HIS A 58 -37.85 -0.99 -15.74
CA HIS A 58 -38.52 -0.26 -14.66
C HIS A 58 -38.08 -0.74 -13.27
N PHE A 59 -38.00 -2.06 -13.05
CA PHE A 59 -37.46 -2.61 -11.80
C PHE A 59 -36.02 -2.18 -11.52
N LYS A 60 -35.16 -2.20 -12.55
CA LYS A 60 -33.79 -1.71 -12.44
C LYS A 60 -33.75 -0.23 -12.09
N ASN A 61 -34.58 0.60 -12.74
CA ASN A 61 -34.70 2.02 -12.44
C ASN A 61 -35.08 2.26 -10.97
N ILE A 62 -36.07 1.55 -10.44
CA ILE A 62 -36.45 1.64 -9.02
C ILE A 62 -35.28 1.26 -8.10
N ALA A 63 -34.54 0.20 -8.43
CA ALA A 63 -33.39 -0.26 -7.65
C ALA A 63 -32.25 0.76 -7.64
N ASP A 64 -31.94 1.34 -8.81
CA ASP A 64 -30.95 2.39 -8.98
C ASP A 64 -31.35 3.64 -8.20
N CYS A 65 -32.61 4.05 -8.27
CA CYS A 65 -33.15 5.17 -7.51
C CYS A 65 -33.08 4.96 -6.00
N ARG A 66 -33.44 3.77 -5.50
CA ARG A 66 -33.32 3.45 -4.07
C ARG A 66 -31.86 3.47 -3.60
N SER A 67 -30.95 3.04 -4.46
CA SER A 67 -29.51 3.04 -4.21
C SER A 67 -28.89 4.43 -4.35
N GLY A 68 -29.61 5.40 -4.92
CA GLY A 68 -29.10 6.76 -5.17
C GLY A 68 -28.10 6.82 -6.32
N LEU A 69 -28.17 5.91 -7.28
CA LEU A 69 -27.25 5.86 -8.42
C LEU A 69 -27.61 6.93 -9.47
N PRO A 70 -26.61 7.49 -10.19
CA PRO A 70 -26.84 8.46 -11.26
C PRO A 70 -27.72 7.95 -12.42
N SER A 71 -27.83 6.63 -12.59
CA SER A 71 -28.68 5.99 -13.61
C SER A 71 -30.17 6.04 -13.30
N CYS A 72 -30.56 6.50 -12.10
CA CYS A 72 -31.95 6.70 -11.73
C CYS A 72 -32.63 7.78 -12.59
N ASP A 73 -33.74 7.40 -13.23
CA ASP A 73 -34.70 8.31 -13.86
C ASP A 73 -35.97 8.41 -13.00
N PRO A 74 -36.11 9.47 -12.18
CA PRO A 74 -37.26 9.62 -11.29
C PRO A 74 -38.56 9.89 -12.05
N SER A 75 -38.52 10.29 -13.34
CA SER A 75 -39.72 10.58 -14.12
C SER A 75 -40.53 9.34 -14.48
N GLN A 76 -39.92 8.16 -14.39
CA GLN A 76 -40.57 6.87 -14.67
C GLN A 76 -41.23 6.25 -13.44
N LEU A 77 -41.12 6.86 -12.25
CA LEU A 77 -41.65 6.30 -11.01
C LEU A 77 -43.15 6.59 -10.83
N THR A 78 -43.90 5.60 -10.36
CA THR A 78 -45.24 5.82 -9.81
C THR A 78 -45.16 6.56 -8.46
N PRO A 79 -46.25 7.19 -7.98
CA PRO A 79 -46.26 7.86 -6.69
C PRO A 79 -45.86 6.96 -5.50
N SER A 80 -46.23 5.68 -5.53
CA SER A 80 -45.85 4.72 -4.47
C SER A 80 -44.36 4.38 -4.52
N GLU A 81 -43.80 4.19 -5.71
CA GLU A 81 -42.36 3.94 -5.89
C GLU A 81 -41.53 5.16 -5.51
N ALA A 82 -41.97 6.37 -5.88
CA ALA A 82 -41.33 7.62 -5.49
C ALA A 82 -41.30 7.79 -3.96
N ASN A 83 -42.41 7.52 -3.26
CA ASN A 83 -42.44 7.49 -1.80
C ASN A 83 -41.46 6.47 -1.22
N SER A 84 -41.39 5.29 -1.82
CA SER A 84 -40.46 4.26 -1.39
C SER A 84 -38.98 4.64 -1.59
N VAL A 85 -38.65 5.33 -2.68
CA VAL A 85 -37.31 5.88 -2.94
C VAL A 85 -37.01 7.00 -1.94
N ALA A 86 -37.97 7.87 -1.62
CA ALA A 86 -37.79 8.93 -0.64
C ALA A 86 -37.43 8.38 0.75
N VAL A 87 -38.07 7.29 1.18
CA VAL A 87 -37.72 6.58 2.44
C VAL A 87 -36.29 6.04 2.40
N ALA A 88 -35.88 5.40 1.30
CA ALA A 88 -34.50 4.89 1.15
C ALA A 88 -33.46 6.02 1.20
N ASN A 89 -33.74 7.13 0.52
CA ASN A 89 -32.89 8.32 0.53
C ASN A 89 -32.78 8.94 1.94
N TYR A 90 -33.88 8.99 2.69
CA TYR A 90 -33.89 9.45 4.07
C TYR A 90 -33.05 8.56 4.99
N GLN A 91 -33.19 7.25 4.86
CA GLN A 91 -32.41 6.27 5.64
C GLN A 91 -30.91 6.37 5.32
N ARG A 92 -30.56 6.52 4.04
CA ARG A 92 -29.17 6.75 3.63
C ARG A 92 -28.63 8.05 4.20
N ASN A 93 -29.38 9.15 4.13
CA ASN A 93 -28.96 10.42 4.74
C ASN A 93 -28.68 10.29 6.24
N LEU A 94 -29.57 9.62 6.99
CA LEU A 94 -29.34 9.36 8.41
C LEU A 94 -28.07 8.53 8.66
N SER A 95 -27.82 7.51 7.83
CA SER A 95 -26.60 6.71 7.89
C SER A 95 -25.36 7.55 7.61
N ASP A 96 -25.37 8.32 6.52
CA ASP A 96 -24.29 9.20 6.11
C ASP A 96 -23.93 10.19 7.22
N CYS A 97 -24.93 10.82 7.84
CA CYS A 97 -24.74 11.69 9.00
C CYS A 97 -24.16 10.96 10.22
N LYS A 98 -24.67 9.77 10.52
CA LYS A 98 -24.13 8.93 11.61
C LYS A 98 -22.69 8.51 11.39
N PHE A 99 -22.22 8.41 10.15
CA PHE A 99 -20.83 8.08 9.82
C PHE A 99 -19.97 9.31 9.48
N GLY A 100 -20.55 10.51 9.43
CA GLY A 100 -19.83 11.74 9.12
C GLY A 100 -19.39 11.85 7.66
N LEU A 101 -20.17 11.27 6.74
CA LEU A 101 -19.92 11.38 5.30
C LEU A 101 -20.34 12.77 4.79
N GLN A 102 -19.63 13.27 3.76
CA GLN A 102 -19.91 14.58 3.15
C GLN A 102 -21.31 14.68 2.53
N SER A 103 -21.95 13.55 2.21
CA SER A 103 -23.31 13.49 1.68
C SER A 103 -24.40 13.73 2.73
N CYS A 104 -24.04 13.85 4.01
CA CYS A 104 -24.98 14.16 5.08
C CYS A 104 -25.64 15.54 4.88
N ASP A 105 -26.97 15.54 4.87
CA ASP A 105 -27.80 16.74 4.89
C ASP A 105 -28.56 16.81 6.23
N HIS A 106 -28.07 17.64 7.14
CA HIS A 106 -28.67 17.83 8.47
C HIS A 106 -30.09 18.41 8.41
N SER A 107 -30.46 19.11 7.34
CA SER A 107 -31.79 19.73 7.23
C SER A 107 -32.92 18.68 7.12
N LYS A 108 -32.56 17.44 6.76
CA LYS A 108 -33.49 16.32 6.63
C LYS A 108 -33.66 15.51 7.92
N LEU A 109 -32.94 15.84 8.99
CA LEU A 109 -33.02 15.10 10.24
C LEU A 109 -34.17 15.61 11.09
N ASN A 110 -34.92 14.69 11.71
CA ASN A 110 -35.81 15.08 12.80
C ASN A 110 -35.04 15.31 14.11
N ARG A 111 -35.71 15.88 15.11
CA ARG A 111 -35.07 16.24 16.39
C ARG A 111 -34.39 15.06 17.10
N ARG A 112 -34.98 13.86 17.07
CA ARG A 112 -34.40 12.68 17.74
C ARG A 112 -33.16 12.19 17.01
N GLU A 113 -33.20 12.18 15.69
CA GLU A 113 -32.07 11.80 14.85
C GLU A 113 -30.92 12.79 14.94
N ALA A 114 -31.21 14.09 14.97
CA ALA A 114 -30.19 15.12 15.12
C ALA A 114 -29.40 14.96 16.43
N ILE A 115 -30.05 14.54 17.53
CA ILE A 115 -29.37 14.22 18.80
C ILE A 115 -28.42 13.02 18.61
N ILE A 116 -28.90 11.93 18.01
CA ILE A 116 -28.07 10.73 17.79
C ILE A 116 -26.87 11.02 16.87
N VAL A 117 -27.09 11.79 15.81
CA VAL A 117 -26.04 12.22 14.89
C VAL A 117 -25.02 13.09 15.63
N SER A 118 -25.47 14.08 16.40
CA SER A 118 -24.57 14.93 17.18
C SER A 118 -23.74 14.14 18.19
N ASP A 119 -24.32 13.14 18.84
CA ASP A 119 -23.57 12.25 19.75
C ASP A 119 -22.47 11.48 19.01
N SER A 120 -22.80 10.98 17.81
CA SER A 120 -21.84 10.27 16.95
C SER A 120 -20.72 11.19 16.46
N GLU A 121 -21.03 12.45 16.13
CA GLU A 121 -20.06 13.47 15.73
C GLU A 121 -19.13 13.84 16.88
N ARG A 122 -19.66 14.04 18.09
CA ARG A 122 -18.83 14.33 19.27
C ARG A 122 -17.89 13.17 19.58
N GLU A 123 -18.34 11.93 19.41
CA GLU A 123 -17.47 10.76 19.62
C GLU A 123 -16.38 10.63 18.55
N ARG A 124 -16.70 10.88 17.27
CA ARG A 124 -15.69 10.97 16.21
C ARG A 124 -14.69 12.08 16.47
N ASN A 125 -15.15 13.26 16.86
CA ASN A 125 -14.28 14.40 17.18
C ASN A 125 -13.36 14.10 18.36
N ARG A 126 -13.91 13.48 19.42
CA ARG A 126 -13.13 12.99 20.57
C ARG A 126 -12.03 12.02 20.13
N SER A 127 -12.40 11.01 19.35
CA SER A 127 -11.46 9.98 18.86
C SER A 127 -10.38 10.62 17.98
N GLY A 128 -10.76 11.46 17.00
CA GLY A 128 -9.82 12.16 16.14
C GLY A 128 -8.80 13.01 16.92
N CYS A 129 -9.24 13.72 17.96
CA CYS A 129 -8.33 14.46 18.82
C CYS A 129 -7.38 13.56 19.62
N ILE A 130 -7.91 12.52 20.27
CA ILE A 130 -7.12 11.67 21.18
C ILE A 130 -6.10 10.84 20.39
N ASP A 131 -6.56 10.23 19.30
CA ASP A 131 -5.78 9.30 18.48
C ASP A 131 -4.87 10.01 17.48
N ASP A 132 -5.02 11.34 17.31
CA ASP A 132 -4.27 12.15 16.35
C ASP A 132 -4.54 11.78 14.87
N LEU A 133 -5.72 11.23 14.62
CA LEU A 133 -6.13 10.75 13.29
C LEU A 133 -7.13 11.73 12.68
N GLY A 134 -6.64 12.56 11.75
CA GLY A 134 -7.45 13.52 11.01
C GLY A 134 -7.70 14.84 11.72
N SER A 135 -8.60 15.66 11.17
CA SER A 135 -8.98 16.94 11.77
C SER A 135 -9.91 16.72 12.96
N CYS A 136 -9.69 17.47 14.04
CA CYS A 136 -10.60 17.56 15.16
C CYS A 136 -10.71 19.00 15.66
N ASP A 137 -11.80 19.32 16.35
CA ASP A 137 -12.02 20.59 17.05
C ASP A 137 -11.97 20.38 18.58
N PRO A 138 -10.85 20.74 19.25
CA PRO A 138 -10.71 20.59 20.70
C PRO A 138 -11.70 21.43 21.51
N SER A 139 -12.30 22.46 20.93
CA SER A 139 -13.27 23.33 21.63
C SER A 139 -14.59 22.60 21.93
N GLN A 140 -14.93 21.59 21.12
CA GLN A 140 -16.13 20.77 21.28
C GLN A 140 -15.97 19.63 22.30
N LEU A 141 -14.78 19.47 22.87
CA LEU A 141 -14.54 18.45 23.89
C LEU A 141 -15.12 18.87 25.24
N THR A 142 -15.56 17.90 26.03
CA THR A 142 -15.87 18.12 27.45
C THR A 142 -14.58 18.33 28.26
N ALA A 143 -14.72 18.82 29.50
CA ALA A 143 -13.56 18.97 30.39
C ALA A 143 -12.83 17.64 30.64
N GLY A 144 -13.58 16.55 30.82
CA GLY A 144 -13.00 15.20 30.98
C GLY A 144 -12.25 14.75 29.73
N GLN A 145 -12.83 14.95 28.55
CA GLN A 145 -12.20 14.61 27.27
C GLN A 145 -10.92 15.42 27.00
N ARG A 146 -10.87 16.70 27.41
CA ARG A 146 -9.65 17.50 27.32
C ARG A 146 -8.52 16.97 28.22
N ILE A 147 -8.86 16.44 29.39
CA ILE A 147 -7.87 15.79 30.27
C ILE A 147 -7.34 14.50 29.61
N GLU A 148 -8.23 13.71 29.01
CA GLU A 148 -7.82 12.52 28.24
C GLU A 148 -6.91 12.88 27.06
N LEU A 149 -7.26 13.91 26.29
CA LEU A 149 -6.45 14.44 25.20
C LEU A 149 -5.06 14.86 25.72
N ALA A 150 -4.99 15.66 26.78
CA ALA A 150 -3.71 16.11 27.34
C ALA A 150 -2.82 14.93 27.76
N ARG A 151 -3.40 13.88 28.34
CA ARG A 151 -2.66 12.64 28.66
C ARG A 151 -2.19 11.91 27.40
N ALA A 152 -3.04 11.80 26.38
CA ALA A 152 -2.70 11.15 25.12
C ALA A 152 -1.57 11.90 24.39
N THR A 153 -1.66 13.23 24.28
CA THR A 153 -0.61 14.09 23.73
C THR A 153 0.69 13.95 24.49
N LYS A 154 0.64 13.95 25.84
CA LYS A 154 1.85 13.76 26.66
C LYS A 154 2.49 12.39 26.42
N ARG A 155 1.70 11.31 26.36
CA ARG A 155 2.20 9.96 26.05
C ARG A 155 2.83 9.88 24.65
N ARG A 156 2.17 10.46 23.64
CA ARG A 156 2.71 10.53 22.27
C ARG A 156 4.04 11.28 22.23
N ASN A 157 4.12 12.44 22.88
CA ASN A 157 5.37 13.19 22.97
C ASN A 157 6.48 12.37 23.62
N MET A 158 6.19 11.72 24.75
CA MET A 158 7.15 10.85 25.42
C MET A 158 7.64 9.73 24.50
N SER A 159 6.73 9.06 23.79
CA SER A 159 7.08 8.00 22.83
C SER A 159 7.94 8.53 21.68
N ASN A 160 7.58 9.68 21.08
CA ASN A 160 8.38 10.32 20.03
C ASN A 160 9.81 10.58 20.53
N CYS A 161 9.96 11.15 21.73
CA CYS A 161 11.27 11.43 22.31
C CYS A 161 12.06 10.14 22.60
N GLN A 162 11.41 9.12 23.16
CA GLN A 162 12.03 7.81 23.41
C GLN A 162 12.43 7.08 22.14
N ASN A 163 11.83 7.39 20.99
CA ASN A 163 12.20 6.80 19.70
C ASN A 163 13.15 7.70 18.88
N GLY A 164 13.49 8.89 19.36
CA GLY A 164 14.33 9.83 18.62
C GLY A 164 13.65 10.46 17.40
N SER A 165 12.32 10.58 17.44
CA SER A 165 11.54 11.24 16.39
C SER A 165 11.71 12.76 16.46
N ASP A 166 11.80 13.41 15.30
CA ASP A 166 11.84 14.87 15.15
C ASP A 166 10.56 15.57 15.65
N LEU A 167 9.48 14.80 15.85
CA LEU A 167 8.23 15.27 16.45
C LEU A 167 8.28 15.33 17.99
N CYS A 168 9.44 15.04 18.59
CA CYS A 168 9.66 15.20 20.02
C CYS A 168 9.73 16.67 20.41
N ASP A 169 8.87 17.09 21.33
CA ASP A 169 8.93 18.39 21.98
C ASP A 169 9.54 18.24 23.39
N PHE A 170 10.85 18.48 23.49
CA PHE A 170 11.58 18.40 24.76
C PHE A 170 11.08 19.39 25.81
N SER A 171 10.47 20.51 25.41
CA SER A 171 9.98 21.54 26.34
C SER A 171 8.81 21.04 27.20
N LYS A 172 8.14 19.97 26.77
CA LYS A 172 6.99 19.35 27.44
C LYS A 172 7.36 18.18 28.36
N LEU A 173 8.64 17.86 28.47
CA LEU A 173 9.12 16.78 29.33
C LEU A 173 9.36 17.26 30.75
N THR A 174 8.97 16.44 31.72
CA THR A 174 9.43 16.59 33.11
C THR A 174 10.89 16.16 33.25
N PRO A 175 11.63 16.60 34.29
CA PRO A 175 13.01 16.18 34.50
C PRO A 175 13.20 14.65 34.57
N SER A 176 12.23 13.91 35.11
CA SER A 176 12.25 12.44 35.11
C SER A 176 12.06 11.84 33.73
N GLU A 177 11.20 12.42 32.90
CA GLU A 177 10.98 11.98 31.52
C GLU A 177 12.20 12.28 30.65
N THR A 178 12.84 13.45 30.82
CA THR A 178 14.10 13.79 30.14
C THR A 178 15.18 12.76 30.42
N ARG A 179 15.34 12.32 31.68
CA ARG A 179 16.30 11.26 32.02
C ARG A 179 15.99 9.94 31.32
N GLN A 180 14.71 9.54 31.25
CA GLN A 180 14.32 8.32 30.53
C GLN A 180 14.61 8.44 29.03
N VAL A 181 14.32 9.59 28.42
CA VAL A 181 14.63 9.86 27.01
C VAL A 181 16.13 9.81 26.74
N GLN A 182 16.96 10.36 27.65
CA GLN A 182 18.42 10.27 27.55
C GLN A 182 18.91 8.82 27.61
N VAL A 183 18.36 7.99 28.49
CA VAL A 183 18.67 6.56 28.54
C VAL A 183 18.31 5.87 27.23
N SER A 184 17.10 6.12 26.69
CA SER A 184 16.70 5.55 25.40
C SER A 184 17.59 6.05 24.25
N ALA A 185 17.99 7.32 24.26
CA ALA A 185 18.89 7.88 23.25
C ALA A 185 20.28 7.24 23.29
N HIS A 186 20.83 7.05 24.49
CA HIS A 186 22.09 6.33 24.70
C HIS A 186 22.02 4.90 24.18
N GLN A 187 20.94 4.17 24.49
CA GLN A 187 20.72 2.80 24.02
C GLN A 187 20.69 2.72 22.48
N ARG A 188 19.95 3.62 21.83
CA ARG A 188 19.91 3.68 20.35
C ARG A 188 21.26 4.02 19.74
N ASN A 189 22.00 4.94 20.35
CA ASN A 189 23.35 5.29 19.89
C ASN A 189 24.28 4.08 19.95
N ASP A 190 24.31 3.38 21.09
CA ASP A 190 25.11 2.16 21.26
C ASP A 190 24.69 1.06 20.28
N GLU A 191 23.39 0.84 20.06
CA GLU A 191 22.89 -0.11 19.05
C GLU A 191 23.31 0.28 17.63
N ASN A 192 23.18 1.56 17.25
CA ASN A 192 23.60 2.03 15.94
C ASN A 192 25.10 1.81 15.73
N CYS A 193 25.93 2.17 16.72
CA CYS A 193 27.37 1.95 16.69
C CYS A 193 27.74 0.46 16.58
N ARG A 194 27.11 -0.41 17.39
CA ARG A 194 27.37 -1.85 17.35
C ARG A 194 26.99 -2.48 16.03
N ASN A 195 25.95 -1.99 15.35
CA ASN A 195 25.50 -2.52 14.06
C ASN A 195 26.08 -1.80 12.83
N GLY A 196 26.79 -0.69 13.02
CA GLY A 196 27.27 0.15 11.91
C GLY A 196 26.12 0.87 11.18
N TRP A 197 25.01 1.16 11.87
CA TRP A 197 23.91 1.96 11.34
C TRP A 197 24.21 3.45 11.51
N GLY A 198 23.60 4.27 10.65
CA GLY A 198 23.82 5.73 10.61
C GLY A 198 23.61 6.42 11.96
N SER A 199 24.32 7.54 12.17
CA SER A 199 24.36 8.35 13.41
C SER A 199 24.94 7.64 14.65
N CYS A 200 26.11 7.04 14.51
CA CYS A 200 26.92 6.62 15.66
C CYS A 200 27.75 7.81 16.19
N ASP A 201 27.54 8.18 17.45
CA ASP A 201 28.31 9.20 18.16
C ASP A 201 29.13 8.54 19.28
N HIS A 202 30.42 8.33 19.02
CA HIS A 202 31.36 7.73 19.99
C HIS A 202 31.50 8.55 21.28
N SER A 203 31.21 9.85 21.26
CA SER A 203 31.31 10.71 22.45
C SER A 203 30.20 10.43 23.47
N ASN A 204 29.10 9.83 23.02
CA ASN A 204 27.96 9.42 23.83
C ASN A 204 28.01 7.92 24.19
N LEU A 205 29.20 7.33 24.24
CA LEU A 205 29.41 5.95 24.71
C LEU A 205 30.20 5.96 26.03
N SER A 206 29.90 5.01 26.91
CA SER A 206 30.78 4.71 28.05
C SER A 206 32.11 4.12 27.54
N PRO A 207 33.18 4.17 28.34
CA PRO A 207 34.47 3.59 27.93
C PRO A 207 34.41 2.10 27.57
N LEU A 208 33.52 1.34 28.20
CA LEU A 208 33.34 -0.09 27.92
C LEU A 208 32.60 -0.30 26.59
N GLU A 209 31.53 0.46 26.34
CA GLU A 209 30.78 0.41 25.08
C GLU A 209 31.66 0.85 23.92
N LEU A 210 32.42 1.95 24.07
CA LEU A 210 33.34 2.43 23.04
C LEU A 210 34.38 1.37 22.66
N LYS A 211 35.01 0.71 23.66
CA LYS A 211 35.96 -0.37 23.40
C LYS A 211 35.34 -1.50 22.60
N HIS A 212 34.09 -1.87 22.90
CA HIS A 212 33.37 -2.93 22.20
C HIS A 212 33.00 -2.50 20.78
N VAL A 213 32.47 -1.29 20.59
CA VAL A 213 32.13 -0.71 19.29
C VAL A 213 33.35 -0.66 18.38
N LEU A 214 34.48 -0.14 18.85
CA LEU A 214 35.71 -0.07 18.06
C LEU A 214 36.21 -1.45 17.63
N SER A 215 36.03 -2.48 18.46
CA SER A 215 36.36 -3.87 18.09
C SER A 215 35.45 -4.38 16.96
N LEU A 216 34.16 -4.07 17.00
CA LEU A 216 33.19 -4.48 15.96
C LEU A 216 33.41 -3.71 14.65
N GLU A 217 33.70 -2.41 14.74
CA GLU A 217 34.05 -1.57 13.59
C GLU A 217 35.33 -2.06 12.91
N HIS A 218 36.39 -2.35 13.67
CA HIS A 218 37.62 -2.95 13.16
C HIS A 218 37.37 -4.29 12.46
N GLN A 219 36.55 -5.15 13.07
CA GLN A 219 36.21 -6.44 12.48
C GLN A 219 35.47 -6.28 11.14
N ARG A 220 34.48 -5.39 11.07
CA ARG A 220 33.76 -5.09 9.81
C ARG A 220 34.69 -4.49 8.77
N ASN A 221 35.58 -3.58 9.15
CA ASN A 221 36.56 -3.01 8.24
C ASN A 221 37.49 -4.08 7.65
N LEU A 222 38.01 -4.96 8.50
CA LEU A 222 38.84 -6.09 8.05
C LEU A 222 38.08 -7.03 7.11
N GLU A 223 36.79 -7.29 7.37
CA GLU A 223 35.93 -8.08 6.50
C GLU A 223 35.70 -7.40 5.15
N ASN A 224 35.35 -6.11 5.12
CA ASN A 224 35.22 -5.32 3.91
C ASN A 224 36.52 -5.35 3.08
N CYS A 225 37.67 -5.19 3.73
CA CYS A 225 38.97 -5.30 3.05
C CYS A 225 39.24 -6.71 2.52
N ARG A 226 38.84 -7.75 3.26
CA ARG A 226 38.92 -9.12 2.77
C ARG A 226 38.03 -9.33 1.56
N GLU A 227 36.83 -8.76 1.53
CA GLU A 227 35.89 -8.91 0.42
C GLU A 227 36.26 -8.01 -0.78
N GLY A 228 37.09 -6.99 -0.55
CA GLY A 228 37.46 -6.00 -1.58
C GLY A 228 36.38 -4.94 -1.77
N GLU A 229 35.58 -4.72 -0.73
CA GLU A 229 34.51 -3.71 -0.72
C GLU A 229 35.10 -2.29 -0.68
N GLY A 230 34.42 -1.36 -1.33
CA GLY A 230 34.86 0.04 -1.43
C GLY A 230 34.86 0.79 -0.08
N SER A 231 34.22 0.23 0.95
CA SER A 231 34.20 0.73 2.33
C SER A 231 35.43 0.32 3.15
N CYS A 232 36.36 -0.46 2.59
CA CYS A 232 37.61 -0.83 3.25
C CYS A 232 38.50 0.40 3.51
N ASN A 233 38.96 0.54 4.75
CA ASN A 233 39.95 1.53 5.18
C ASN A 233 41.23 0.87 5.72
N PHE A 234 42.26 0.78 4.90
CA PHE A 234 43.56 0.20 5.28
C PHE A 234 44.30 0.97 6.39
N SER A 235 43.98 2.25 6.63
CA SER A 235 44.64 3.03 7.69
C SER A 235 44.23 2.61 9.11
N GLU A 236 43.10 1.91 9.23
CA GLU A 236 42.58 1.39 10.49
C GLU A 236 43.08 -0.03 10.79
N LEU A 237 43.81 -0.65 9.86
CA LEU A 237 44.34 -1.99 10.02
C LEU A 237 45.77 -1.98 10.57
N SER A 238 46.09 -3.02 11.33
CA SER A 238 47.47 -3.27 11.77
C SER A 238 48.37 -3.62 10.57
N GLN A 239 49.67 -3.43 10.73
CA GLN A 239 50.65 -3.80 9.70
C GLN A 239 50.57 -5.29 9.30
N ALA A 240 50.29 -6.16 10.27
CA ALA A 240 50.13 -7.59 10.03
C ALA A 240 48.89 -7.89 9.18
N GLU A 241 47.76 -7.24 9.47
CA GLU A 241 46.53 -7.38 8.69
C GLU A 241 46.71 -6.86 7.25
N ASN A 242 47.34 -5.69 7.09
CA ASN A 242 47.66 -5.14 5.76
C ASN A 242 48.54 -6.07 4.93
N THR A 243 49.55 -6.68 5.55
CA THR A 243 50.44 -7.65 4.87
C THR A 243 49.67 -8.91 4.43
N ALA A 244 48.77 -9.39 5.29
CA ALA A 244 47.92 -10.54 4.96
C ALA A 244 46.94 -10.23 3.81
N LEU A 245 46.41 -9.00 3.75
CA LEU A 245 45.52 -8.55 2.69
C LEU A 245 46.23 -8.38 1.35
N GLN A 246 47.45 -7.81 1.32
CA GLN A 246 48.25 -7.68 0.10
C GLN A 246 48.40 -9.01 -0.64
N SER A 247 48.65 -10.10 0.11
CA SER A 247 48.77 -11.44 -0.47
C SER A 247 47.47 -11.89 -1.14
N ARG A 248 46.31 -11.54 -0.57
CA ARG A 248 45.00 -11.87 -1.13
C ARG A 248 44.61 -10.97 -2.31
N ASP A 249 44.92 -9.69 -2.23
CA ASP A 249 44.65 -8.75 -3.32
C ASP A 249 45.50 -9.09 -4.55
N HIS A 250 46.75 -9.50 -4.33
CA HIS A 250 47.61 -10.06 -5.37
C HIS A 250 46.98 -11.29 -6.03
N GLN A 251 46.49 -12.26 -5.24
CA GLN A 251 45.79 -13.43 -5.76
C GLN A 251 44.52 -13.06 -6.55
N ARG A 252 43.75 -12.09 -6.07
CA ARG A 252 42.52 -11.62 -6.72
C ARG A 252 42.83 -10.91 -8.04
N ASN A 253 43.87 -10.09 -8.07
CA ASN A 253 44.38 -9.45 -9.29
C ASN A 253 44.89 -10.49 -10.30
N LEU A 254 45.69 -11.47 -9.86
CA LEU A 254 46.15 -12.57 -10.71
C LEU A 254 44.98 -13.37 -11.29
N LYS A 255 43.96 -13.66 -10.49
CA LYS A 255 42.73 -14.32 -10.93
C LYS A 255 41.98 -13.50 -11.99
N ALA A 256 41.79 -12.20 -11.75
CA ALA A 256 41.17 -11.29 -12.73
C ALA A 256 41.96 -11.26 -14.05
N CYS A 257 43.29 -11.22 -13.99
CA CYS A 257 44.17 -11.23 -15.15
C CYS A 257 44.16 -12.55 -15.93
N THR A 258 44.02 -13.68 -15.25
CA THR A 258 44.02 -15.02 -15.86
C THR A 258 42.65 -15.39 -16.44
N GLU A 259 41.57 -15.05 -15.75
CA GLU A 259 40.19 -15.33 -16.17
C GLU A 259 39.63 -14.27 -17.13
N GLY A 260 40.24 -13.08 -17.17
CA GLY A 260 39.76 -11.95 -18.00
C GLY A 260 38.46 -11.34 -17.48
N ILE A 261 38.15 -11.51 -16.19
CA ILE A 261 36.93 -11.01 -15.54
C ILE A 261 37.32 -9.94 -14.52
N GLY A 262 36.75 -8.74 -14.65
CA GLY A 262 37.04 -7.61 -13.78
C GLY A 262 38.28 -6.81 -14.20
N TYR A 263 38.75 -5.93 -13.32
CA TYR A 263 39.92 -5.10 -13.57
C TYR A 263 41.21 -5.85 -13.22
N CYS A 264 42.10 -5.99 -14.21
CA CYS A 264 43.42 -6.58 -14.07
C CYS A 264 44.48 -5.48 -14.12
N ASN A 265 45.24 -5.31 -13.05
CA ASN A 265 46.42 -4.46 -13.05
C ASN A 265 47.70 -5.29 -13.18
N ARG A 266 48.21 -5.38 -14.40
CA ARG A 266 49.46 -6.10 -14.72
C ARG A 266 50.69 -5.56 -13.98
N SER A 267 50.69 -4.30 -13.53
CA SER A 267 51.83 -3.72 -12.80
C SER A 267 52.03 -4.32 -11.40
N PHE A 268 51.01 -5.00 -10.86
CA PHE A 268 51.09 -5.68 -9.56
C PHE A 268 51.46 -7.16 -9.68
N LEU A 269 51.75 -7.66 -10.88
CA LEU A 269 52.17 -9.06 -11.07
C LEU A 269 53.69 -9.20 -11.09
N THR A 270 54.19 -10.34 -10.62
CA THR A 270 55.59 -10.72 -10.79
C THR A 270 55.88 -10.99 -12.27
N ALA A 271 57.15 -10.90 -12.67
CA ALA A 271 57.55 -11.20 -14.05
C ALA A 271 57.14 -12.62 -14.49
N LEU A 272 57.19 -13.59 -13.57
CA LEU A 272 56.80 -14.98 -13.84
C LEU A 272 55.28 -15.10 -14.11
N GLU A 273 54.47 -14.43 -13.29
CA GLU A 273 53.01 -14.40 -13.47
C GLU A 273 52.64 -13.71 -14.78
N LEU A 274 53.29 -12.60 -15.11
CA LEU A 274 53.05 -11.86 -16.35
C LEU A 274 53.31 -12.70 -17.60
N ASN A 275 54.38 -13.50 -17.58
CA ASN A 275 54.74 -14.42 -18.65
C ASN A 275 53.77 -15.61 -18.79
N SER A 276 53.00 -15.89 -17.74
CA SER A 276 52.01 -16.96 -17.71
C SER A 276 50.62 -16.49 -18.15
N LEU A 277 50.42 -15.19 -18.35
CA LEU A 277 49.15 -14.62 -18.83
C LEU A 277 48.98 -14.78 -20.34
N PRO A 278 47.74 -14.88 -20.83
CA PRO A 278 47.45 -14.74 -22.25
C PRO A 278 47.95 -13.38 -22.78
N PRO A 279 48.38 -13.31 -24.06
CA PRO A 279 48.70 -12.04 -24.70
C PRO A 279 47.50 -11.09 -24.63
N GLU A 280 47.79 -9.82 -24.36
CA GLU A 280 46.78 -8.78 -24.12
C GLU A 280 45.81 -8.70 -25.31
N GLN A 281 44.53 -9.04 -25.09
CA GLN A 281 43.52 -8.87 -26.15
C GLN A 281 43.24 -7.37 -26.30
N PRO A 282 43.35 -6.80 -27.51
CA PRO A 282 43.09 -5.39 -27.72
C PRO A 282 41.65 -5.07 -27.34
N ALA A 283 41.47 -3.95 -26.63
CA ALA A 283 40.15 -3.46 -26.24
C ALA A 283 39.22 -3.39 -27.48
N LYS A 284 38.12 -4.14 -27.45
CA LYS A 284 37.06 -4.00 -28.46
C LYS A 284 36.50 -2.58 -28.33
N LYS A 285 36.76 -1.76 -29.35
CA LYS A 285 36.18 -0.42 -29.52
C LYS A 285 34.66 -0.51 -29.67
#